data_AF-A0A1V6RXJ4-F1
#
_entry.id   AF-A0A1V6RXJ4-F1
#
_cell.length_a   1.000
_cell.length_b   1.000
_cell.length_c   1.000
_cell.angle_alpha   90.00
_cell.angle_beta   90.00
_cell.angle_gamma   90.00
#
_symmetry.space_group_name_H-M   'P 1'
#
loop_
_entity.id
_entity.type
_entity.pdbx_description
1 polymer ?
#
loop_
_entity_poly.entity_id
_entity_poly.type
_entity_poly.pdbx_seq_one_letter_code
_entity_poly.pdbx_strand_id
1 'polypeptide(L)'
;MVESFTITTEDLTFFQQINALSHSMLGAGAFISLPESHWRLNICIPAQPVFSQQPYNVRVLWGFAIFPWSKGNYVKKPMLECSGGEIMTEVLRHLDIVPELLIRRTITIPRVMPRMSSILLARSSRDRPEIIPQNTCNIGLIGKFVDVPRYSCADMSYGVRTAQMVVSQLMGADIQREER
;
A
#
# COMPACT_ATOMS: atom_id res chain seq x y z
N MET A 1 -12.29 -1.46 -3.01
CA MET A 1 -12.04 -0.65 -1.80
C MET A 1 -11.12 -1.43 -0.89
N VAL A 2 -10.18 -0.75 -0.25
CA VAL A 2 -9.21 -1.35 0.68
C VAL A 2 -9.18 -0.48 1.93
N GLU A 3 -8.97 -1.09 3.08
CA GLU A 3 -8.64 -0.39 4.31
C GLU A 3 -7.19 -0.72 4.68
N SER A 4 -6.41 0.31 4.98
CA SER A 4 -5.05 0.14 5.49
C SER A 4 -4.93 0.66 6.91
N PHE A 5 -3.83 0.32 7.55
CA PHE A 5 -3.50 0.82 8.87
C PHE A 5 -1.98 0.95 9.01
N THR A 6 -1.56 1.91 9.83
CA THR A 6 -0.16 2.08 10.20
C THR A 6 -0.01 1.76 11.67
N ILE A 7 0.94 0.89 12.00
CA ILE A 7 1.29 0.54 13.38
C ILE A 7 2.58 1.29 13.72
N THR A 8 2.55 2.08 14.77
CA THR A 8 3.72 2.74 15.36
C THR A 8 3.91 2.16 16.75
N THR A 9 5.08 1.62 17.05
CA THR A 9 5.33 0.92 18.32
C THR A 9 6.69 1.27 18.91
N GLU A 10 6.72 1.45 20.22
CA GLU A 10 7.95 1.51 21.03
C GLU A 10 8.35 0.13 21.57
N ASP A 11 7.53 -0.90 21.29
CA ASP A 11 7.78 -2.28 21.70
C ASP A 11 8.67 -2.99 20.67
N LEU A 12 9.97 -3.02 20.98
CA LEU A 12 10.95 -3.68 20.12
C LEU A 12 10.82 -5.21 20.14
N THR A 13 10.25 -5.80 21.19
CA THR A 13 10.03 -7.24 21.27
C THR A 13 8.97 -7.68 20.28
N PHE A 14 7.85 -6.95 20.20
CA PHE A 14 6.85 -7.18 19.16
C PHE A 14 7.44 -7.03 17.75
N PHE A 15 8.22 -5.97 17.50
CA PHE A 15 8.86 -5.79 16.20
C PHE A 15 9.82 -6.94 15.84
N GLN A 16 10.59 -7.44 16.81
CA GLN A 16 11.50 -8.57 16.60
C GLN A 16 10.73 -9.86 16.28
N GLN A 17 9.65 -10.14 17.00
CA GLN A 17 8.80 -11.31 16.76
C GLN A 17 8.20 -11.29 15.35
N ILE A 18 7.58 -10.17 14.94
CA ILE A 18 6.98 -10.08 13.61
C ILE A 18 8.02 -10.10 12.50
N ASN A 19 9.19 -9.50 12.72
CA ASN A 19 10.28 -9.56 11.76
C ASN A 19 10.83 -10.99 11.61
N ALA A 20 10.92 -11.76 12.69
CA ALA A 20 11.35 -13.15 12.65
C ALA A 20 10.41 -14.04 11.81
N LEU A 21 9.10 -13.75 11.80
CA LEU A 21 8.12 -14.45 10.97
C LEU A 21 8.32 -14.20 9.47
N SER A 22 8.95 -13.10 9.09
CA SER A 22 9.11 -12.73 7.67
C SER A 22 10.19 -13.54 6.95
N HIS A 23 11.09 -14.20 7.69
CA HIS A 23 12.30 -14.86 7.18
C HIS A 23 13.14 -14.01 6.20
N SER A 24 12.90 -12.70 6.13
CA SER A 24 13.54 -11.78 5.22
C SER A 24 14.81 -11.20 5.83
N MET A 25 15.78 -10.87 4.97
CA MET A 25 16.96 -10.13 5.40
C MET A 25 16.54 -8.77 5.94
N LEU A 26 17.03 -8.41 7.12
CA LEU A 26 16.78 -7.12 7.77
C LEU A 26 17.01 -5.98 6.77
N GLY A 27 15.96 -5.20 6.50
CA GLY A 27 16.04 -3.99 5.67
C GLY A 27 15.60 -4.13 4.21
N ALA A 28 15.25 -5.32 3.71
CA ALA A 28 14.75 -5.46 2.33
C ALA A 28 13.28 -5.06 2.15
N GLY A 29 12.54 -4.89 3.24
CA GLY A 29 11.09 -4.83 3.21
C GLY A 29 10.50 -6.24 3.10
N ALA A 30 9.52 -6.59 3.93
CA ALA A 30 8.87 -7.88 3.87
C ALA A 30 7.35 -7.76 3.87
N PHE A 31 6.68 -8.71 3.23
CA PHE A 31 5.23 -8.87 3.32
C PHE A 31 4.90 -10.21 3.97
N ILE A 32 3.96 -10.17 4.92
CA ILE A 32 3.35 -11.34 5.53
C ILE A 32 1.88 -11.32 5.13
N SER A 33 1.46 -12.30 4.33
CA SER A 33 0.06 -12.50 3.98
C SER A 33 -0.58 -13.47 4.96
N LEU A 34 -1.74 -13.12 5.49
CA LEU A 34 -2.55 -13.95 6.37
C LEU A 34 -3.77 -14.44 5.60
N PRO A 35 -3.64 -15.49 4.77
CA PRO A 35 -4.71 -15.94 3.90
C PRO A 35 -5.91 -16.42 4.69
N GLU A 36 -5.74 -17.04 5.86
CA GLU A 36 -6.84 -17.55 6.69
C GLU A 36 -7.63 -16.46 7.44
N SER A 37 -7.15 -15.21 7.40
CA SER A 37 -7.92 -14.08 7.91
C SER A 37 -9.14 -13.82 7.02
N HIS A 38 -10.31 -13.66 7.64
CA HIS A 38 -11.54 -13.24 6.95
C HIS A 38 -11.40 -11.87 6.27
N TRP A 39 -10.52 -11.02 6.78
CA TRP A 39 -10.18 -9.73 6.19
C TRP A 39 -9.17 -9.84 5.04
N ARG A 40 -8.53 -11.02 4.86
CA ARG A 40 -7.37 -11.24 3.98
C ARG A 40 -6.29 -10.18 4.26
N LEU A 41 -5.82 -10.20 5.51
CA LEU A 41 -4.82 -9.26 6.01
C LEU A 41 -3.47 -9.47 5.34
N ASN A 42 -2.80 -8.36 5.07
CA ASN A 42 -1.42 -8.31 4.64
C ASN A 42 -0.67 -7.30 5.52
N ILE A 43 0.51 -7.67 5.98
CA ILE A 43 1.37 -6.84 6.82
C ILE A 43 2.67 -6.62 6.07
N CYS A 44 3.10 -5.36 6.02
CA CYS A 44 4.35 -4.90 5.46
C CYS A 44 5.28 -4.46 6.59
N ILE A 45 6.50 -5.00 6.57
CA ILE A 45 7.61 -4.64 7.45
C ILE A 45 8.62 -3.88 6.60
N PRO A 46 8.50 -2.55 6.44
CA PRO A 46 9.44 -1.78 5.65
C PRO A 46 10.81 -1.69 6.35
N ALA A 47 11.83 -1.35 5.55
CA ALA A 47 13.13 -0.94 6.10
C ALA A 47 12.96 0.18 7.13
N GLN A 48 13.71 0.09 8.23
CA GLN A 48 13.64 1.06 9.32
C GLN A 48 14.91 1.93 9.31
N PRO A 49 14.80 3.24 9.59
CA PRO A 49 13.56 3.99 9.80
C PRO A 49 12.79 4.24 8.50
N VAL A 50 11.46 4.33 8.59
CA VAL A 50 10.60 4.69 7.45
C VAL A 50 10.59 6.19 7.22
N PHE A 51 10.60 6.97 8.31
CA PHE A 51 10.60 8.43 8.27
C PHE A 51 11.97 8.97 8.71
N SER A 52 12.43 10.05 8.08
CA SER A 52 13.73 10.68 8.38
C SER A 52 13.86 11.14 9.83
N GLN A 53 12.74 11.52 10.47
CA GLN A 53 12.67 11.97 11.86
C GLN A 53 12.14 10.88 12.82
N GLN A 54 12.06 9.62 12.40
CA GLN A 54 11.59 8.54 13.25
C GLN A 54 12.57 8.31 14.41
N PRO A 55 12.10 8.33 15.68
CA PRO A 55 12.97 8.05 16.82
C PRO A 55 13.60 6.64 16.76
N TYR A 56 14.82 6.49 17.28
CA TYR A 56 15.57 5.23 17.23
C TYR A 56 14.86 4.07 17.96
N ASN A 57 14.08 4.37 19.00
CA ASN A 57 13.30 3.40 19.78
C ASN A 57 11.90 3.13 19.20
N VAL A 58 11.54 3.72 18.06
CA VAL A 58 10.22 3.55 17.44
C VAL A 58 10.34 2.70 16.18
N ARG A 59 9.34 1.85 15.93
CA ARG A 59 9.21 1.05 14.71
C ARG A 59 7.87 1.33 14.04
N VAL A 60 7.88 1.36 12.71
CA VAL A 60 6.69 1.61 11.89
C VAL A 60 6.43 0.41 11.00
N LEU A 61 5.22 -0.12 11.07
CA LEU A 61 4.72 -1.16 10.18
C LEU A 61 3.48 -0.65 9.46
N TRP A 62 3.18 -1.26 8.33
CA TRP A 62 1.98 -0.96 7.57
C TRP A 62 1.21 -2.23 7.29
N GLY A 63 -0.10 -2.16 7.18
CA GLY A 63 -0.91 -3.31 6.78
C GLY A 63 -2.17 -2.89 6.07
N PHE A 64 -2.82 -3.86 5.44
CA PHE A 64 -4.10 -3.65 4.77
C PHE A 64 -4.93 -4.92 4.69
N ALA A 65 -6.23 -4.73 4.54
CA ALA A 65 -7.21 -5.78 4.30
C ALA A 65 -7.86 -5.63 2.92
N ILE A 66 -8.00 -6.75 2.22
CA ILE A 66 -8.69 -6.80 0.92
C ILE A 66 -10.21 -6.88 1.12
N PHE A 67 -10.67 -7.47 2.23
CA PHE A 67 -12.09 -7.61 2.58
C PHE A 67 -12.46 -6.92 3.91
N PRO A 68 -12.34 -5.58 4.01
CA PRO A 68 -12.59 -4.87 5.27
C PRO A 68 -14.06 -4.88 5.72
N TRP A 69 -15.00 -5.26 4.86
CA TRP A 69 -16.43 -5.43 5.20
C TRP A 69 -16.73 -6.76 5.90
N SER A 70 -15.83 -7.75 5.84
CA SER A 70 -16.01 -9.06 6.47
C SER A 70 -15.86 -8.96 7.98
N LYS A 71 -16.58 -9.79 8.74
CA LYS A 71 -16.35 -9.90 10.20
C LYS A 71 -15.01 -10.57 10.49
N GLY A 72 -14.22 -9.98 11.39
CA GLY A 72 -12.94 -10.54 11.82
C GLY A 72 -13.08 -11.91 12.49
N ASN A 73 -11.99 -12.66 12.53
CA ASN A 73 -11.93 -13.98 13.15
C ASN A 73 -12.02 -13.87 14.68
N TYR A 74 -11.48 -12.81 15.30
CA TYR A 74 -11.41 -12.66 16.75
C TYR A 74 -12.24 -11.46 17.26
N VAL A 75 -12.15 -10.29 16.62
CA VAL A 75 -12.92 -9.09 17.01
C VAL A 75 -14.40 -9.20 16.66
N LYS A 76 -14.77 -10.08 15.73
CA LYS A 76 -16.16 -10.35 15.28
C LYS A 76 -16.93 -9.14 14.72
N LYS A 77 -16.23 -8.06 14.33
CA LYS A 77 -16.76 -6.88 13.63
C LYS A 77 -16.19 -6.75 12.22
N PRO A 78 -16.90 -6.09 11.28
CA PRO A 78 -16.28 -5.55 10.07
C PRO A 78 -15.08 -4.68 10.42
N MET A 79 -13.98 -4.79 9.68
CA MET A 79 -12.78 -3.99 9.91
C MET A 79 -13.07 -2.49 9.83
N LEU A 80 -13.98 -2.09 8.93
CA LEU A 80 -14.45 -0.71 8.76
C LEU A 80 -15.06 -0.08 10.04
N GLU A 81 -15.48 -0.92 10.98
CA GLU A 81 -16.09 -0.53 12.26
C GLU A 81 -15.14 -0.76 13.45
N CYS A 82 -13.89 -1.13 13.18
CA CYS A 82 -12.88 -1.38 14.20
C CYS A 82 -12.06 -0.12 14.50
N SER A 83 -11.80 0.10 15.77
CA SER A 83 -10.74 1.00 16.22
C SER A 83 -9.36 0.44 15.90
N GLY A 84 -8.33 1.27 15.97
CA GLY A 84 -6.95 0.83 15.82
C GLY A 84 -6.54 -0.28 16.80
N GLY A 85 -6.99 -0.19 18.06
CA GLY A 85 -6.72 -1.20 19.08
C GLY A 85 -7.37 -2.56 18.76
N GLU A 86 -8.56 -2.55 18.17
CA GLU A 86 -9.25 -3.76 17.72
C GLU A 86 -8.56 -4.38 16.51
N ILE A 87 -8.15 -3.57 15.52
CA ILE A 87 -7.35 -4.05 14.39
C ILE A 87 -6.04 -4.68 14.87
N MET A 88 -5.36 -4.03 15.82
CA MET A 88 -4.15 -4.58 16.44
C MET A 88 -4.42 -5.90 17.14
N THR A 89 -5.54 -6.02 17.86
CA THR A 89 -5.94 -7.25 18.54
C THR A 89 -6.16 -8.39 17.56
N GLU A 90 -6.86 -8.14 16.44
CA GLU A 90 -7.05 -9.14 15.37
C GLU A 90 -5.69 -9.60 14.81
N VAL A 91 -4.80 -8.67 14.47
CA VAL A 91 -3.46 -8.96 13.94
C VAL A 91 -2.65 -9.82 14.91
N LEU A 92 -2.57 -9.42 16.19
CA LEU A 92 -1.80 -10.15 17.20
C LEU A 92 -2.32 -11.58 17.39
N ARG A 93 -3.64 -11.77 17.33
CA ARG A 93 -4.27 -13.09 17.44
C ARG A 93 -3.97 -14.01 16.25
N HIS A 94 -3.91 -13.47 15.02
CA HIS A 94 -3.49 -14.26 13.85
C HIS A 94 -2.00 -14.64 13.87
N LEU A 95 -1.18 -13.90 14.61
CA LEU A 95 0.26 -14.16 14.75
C LEU A 95 0.60 -14.96 16.01
N ASP A 96 -0.39 -15.40 16.79
CA ASP A 96 -0.22 -16.06 18.09
C ASP A 96 0.64 -15.27 19.09
N ILE A 97 0.56 -13.93 19.05
CA ILE A 97 1.30 -13.03 19.94
C ILE A 97 0.39 -12.56 21.08
N VAL A 98 0.87 -12.65 22.33
CA VAL A 98 0.08 -12.30 23.54
C VAL A 98 -0.19 -10.78 23.62
N PRO A 99 -1.46 -10.32 23.66
CA PRO A 99 -1.79 -8.89 23.53
C PRO A 99 -1.48 -8.01 24.74
N GLU A 100 -1.40 -8.58 25.94
CA GLU A 100 -1.64 -7.87 27.21
C GLU A 100 -0.63 -6.75 27.52
N LEU A 101 0.61 -6.86 27.04
CA LEU A 101 1.65 -5.83 27.24
C LEU A 101 1.88 -4.94 26.00
N LEU A 102 1.49 -5.41 24.81
CA LEU A 102 1.88 -4.82 23.53
C LEU A 102 1.01 -3.63 23.11
N ILE A 103 -0.27 -3.64 23.50
CA ILE A 103 -1.23 -2.62 23.06
C ILE A 103 -0.95 -1.24 23.69
N ARG A 104 -0.36 -1.19 24.89
CA ARG A 104 -0.14 0.09 25.60
C ARG A 104 0.96 0.97 25.01
N ARG A 105 1.90 0.38 24.28
CA ARG A 105 3.05 1.07 23.65
C ARG A 105 2.94 1.12 22.12
N THR A 106 1.74 0.82 21.61
CA THR A 106 1.49 0.69 20.18
C THR A 106 0.30 1.52 19.79
N ILE A 107 0.46 2.33 18.75
CA ILE A 107 -0.59 3.14 18.14
C ILE A 107 -0.87 2.57 16.76
N THR A 108 -2.13 2.22 16.51
CA THR A 108 -2.60 1.76 15.21
C THR A 108 -3.58 2.79 14.65
N ILE A 109 -3.28 3.33 13.47
CA ILE A 109 -4.12 4.33 12.80
C ILE A 109 -4.73 3.71 11.55
N PRO A 110 -6.04 3.41 11.52
CA PRO A 110 -6.72 2.93 10.32
C PRO A 110 -6.99 4.05 9.31
N ARG A 111 -7.09 3.68 8.03
CA ARG A 111 -7.40 4.55 6.91
C ARG A 111 -8.21 3.78 5.86
N VAL A 112 -9.45 4.18 5.68
CA VAL A 112 -10.29 3.69 4.58
C VAL A 112 -9.89 4.39 3.27
N MET A 113 -9.69 3.61 2.20
CA MET A 113 -9.30 4.13 0.89
C MET A 113 -10.27 3.61 -0.20
N PRO A 114 -11.40 4.31 -0.43
CA PRO A 114 -12.45 3.84 -1.34
C PRO A 114 -11.95 3.55 -2.76
N ARG A 115 -11.01 4.38 -3.25
CA ARG A 115 -10.49 4.33 -4.63
C ARG A 115 -9.09 3.74 -4.76
N MET A 116 -8.51 3.14 -3.73
CA MET A 116 -7.13 2.61 -3.78
C MET A 116 -6.92 1.62 -4.94
N SER A 117 -7.89 0.73 -5.15
CA SER A 117 -7.85 -0.29 -6.20
C SER A 117 -8.54 0.15 -7.50
N SER A 118 -8.90 1.42 -7.65
CA SER A 118 -9.68 1.89 -8.82
C SER A 118 -8.95 1.74 -10.15
N ILE A 119 -7.61 1.74 -10.13
CA ILE A 119 -6.77 1.47 -11.31
C ILE A 119 -6.92 0.04 -11.86
N LEU A 120 -7.45 -0.88 -11.06
CA LEU A 120 -7.62 -2.31 -11.40
C LEU A 120 -9.05 -2.66 -11.82
N LEU A 121 -9.97 -1.67 -11.85
CA LEU A 121 -11.32 -1.91 -12.33
C LEU A 121 -11.30 -2.38 -13.79
N ALA A 122 -12.25 -3.26 -14.13
CA ALA A 122 -12.47 -3.67 -15.51
C ALA A 122 -12.66 -2.42 -16.38
N ARG A 123 -12.01 -2.41 -17.54
CA ARG A 123 -12.01 -1.25 -18.45
C ARG A 123 -12.06 -1.68 -19.90
N SER A 124 -12.68 -0.85 -20.73
CA SER A 124 -12.54 -0.86 -22.17
C SER A 124 -11.29 -0.08 -22.63
N SER A 125 -10.92 -0.20 -23.90
CA SER A 125 -9.84 0.60 -24.50
C SER A 125 -10.16 2.09 -24.54
N ARG A 126 -11.43 2.50 -24.40
CA ARG A 126 -11.86 3.91 -24.47
C ARG A 126 -12.05 4.56 -23.11
N ASP A 127 -11.93 3.81 -22.01
CA ASP A 127 -12.20 4.33 -20.67
C ASP A 127 -11.08 5.22 -20.12
N ARG A 128 -9.91 5.20 -20.77
CA ARG A 128 -8.75 6.01 -20.42
C ARG A 128 -8.37 6.87 -21.62
N PRO A 129 -8.16 8.19 -21.45
CA PRO A 129 -7.70 9.04 -22.54
C PRO A 129 -6.25 8.76 -22.89
N GLU A 130 -5.87 9.10 -24.12
CA GLU A 130 -4.47 9.18 -24.53
C GLU A 130 -3.73 10.27 -23.74
N ILE A 131 -2.40 10.18 -23.70
CA ILE A 131 -1.56 11.16 -23.00
C ILE A 131 -1.68 12.57 -23.58
N ILE A 132 -1.97 12.71 -24.88
CA ILE A 132 -2.29 13.96 -25.55
C ILE A 132 -3.67 13.78 -26.19
N PRO A 133 -4.73 14.42 -25.67
CA PRO A 133 -6.05 14.31 -26.26
C PRO A 133 -6.09 14.82 -27.71
N GLN A 134 -6.91 14.19 -28.55
CA GLN A 134 -7.10 14.61 -29.93
C GLN A 134 -7.52 16.09 -30.01
N ASN A 135 -7.00 16.81 -31.00
CA ASN A 135 -7.26 18.23 -31.24
C ASN A 135 -6.78 19.18 -30.12
N THR A 136 -5.79 18.77 -29.34
CA THR A 136 -5.13 19.65 -28.36
C THR A 136 -3.66 19.87 -28.74
N CYS A 137 -3.11 21.04 -28.39
CA CYS A 137 -1.72 21.39 -28.66
C CYS A 137 -0.94 21.80 -27.40
N ASN A 138 -1.62 21.96 -26.27
CA ASN A 138 -1.05 22.49 -25.02
C ASN A 138 -1.56 21.78 -23.76
N ILE A 139 -2.20 20.62 -23.91
CA ILE A 139 -2.74 19.81 -22.80
C ILE A 139 -2.10 18.44 -22.85
N GLY A 140 -1.59 17.98 -21.70
CA GLY A 140 -1.09 16.63 -21.53
C GLY A 140 -1.57 16.00 -20.23
N LEU A 141 -1.96 14.73 -20.31
CA LEU A 141 -2.50 13.95 -19.22
C LEU A 141 -1.46 12.94 -18.73
N ILE A 142 -1.28 12.85 -17.41
CA ILE A 142 -0.29 11.98 -16.78
C ILE A 142 -0.92 11.14 -15.66
N GLY A 143 -0.25 10.06 -15.28
CA GLY A 143 -0.62 9.23 -14.13
C GLY A 143 -1.26 7.90 -14.51
N LYS A 144 -1.93 7.26 -13.55
CA LYS A 144 -2.37 5.86 -13.67
C LYS A 144 -3.67 5.66 -14.47
N PHE A 145 -4.32 6.74 -14.89
CA PHE A 145 -5.62 6.73 -15.57
C PHE A 145 -5.56 7.17 -17.04
N VAL A 146 -4.37 7.35 -17.61
CA VAL A 146 -4.19 7.51 -19.05
C VAL A 146 -3.86 6.18 -19.69
N ASP A 147 -4.04 6.06 -21.00
CA ASP A 147 -3.72 4.86 -21.76
C ASP A 147 -2.33 4.99 -22.40
N VAL A 148 -1.42 4.13 -21.94
CA VAL A 148 -0.12 3.87 -22.56
C VAL A 148 0.02 2.37 -22.74
N PRO A 149 0.14 1.88 -23.99
CA PRO A 149 0.25 0.45 -24.28
C PRO A 149 1.49 -0.19 -23.63
N ARG A 150 1.41 -1.50 -23.37
CA ARG A 150 2.52 -2.37 -22.93
C ARG A 150 3.11 -2.06 -21.54
N TYR A 151 2.56 -1.11 -20.80
CA TYR A 151 3.01 -0.79 -19.45
C TYR A 151 1.93 -1.02 -18.40
N SER A 152 2.35 -1.48 -17.22
CA SER A 152 1.46 -1.68 -16.07
C SER A 152 1.26 -0.38 -15.30
N CYS A 153 0.01 0.04 -15.09
CA CYS A 153 -0.32 1.21 -14.27
C CYS A 153 -0.18 0.99 -12.75
N ALA A 154 0.26 -0.20 -12.31
CA ALA A 154 0.32 -0.57 -10.90
C ALA A 154 1.42 0.17 -10.13
N ASP A 155 2.56 0.43 -10.77
CA ASP A 155 3.75 0.98 -10.12
C ASP A 155 3.92 2.50 -10.36
N MET A 156 4.98 3.06 -9.76
CA MET A 156 5.35 4.46 -9.90
C MET A 156 5.96 4.77 -11.27
N SER A 157 6.56 3.77 -11.94
CA SER A 157 7.24 3.95 -13.22
C SER A 157 6.28 4.38 -14.32
N TYR A 158 5.02 3.92 -14.27
CA TYR A 158 3.98 4.35 -15.20
C TYR A 158 3.74 5.85 -15.17
N GLY A 159 3.64 6.44 -13.96
CA GLY A 159 3.43 7.87 -13.80
C GLY A 159 4.61 8.68 -14.35
N VAL A 160 5.83 8.29 -14.01
CA VAL A 160 7.06 8.92 -14.53
C VAL A 160 7.11 8.83 -16.06
N ARG A 161 6.81 7.67 -16.63
CA ARG A 161 6.81 7.46 -18.08
C ARG A 161 5.76 8.30 -18.78
N THR A 162 4.52 8.37 -18.27
CA THR A 162 3.49 9.23 -18.85
C THR A 162 3.91 10.70 -18.84
N ALA A 163 4.53 11.18 -17.75
CA ALA A 163 5.04 12.54 -17.67
C ALA A 163 6.18 12.78 -18.67
N GLN A 164 7.12 11.84 -18.77
CA GLN A 164 8.22 11.89 -19.73
C GLN A 164 7.71 11.98 -21.18
N MET A 165 6.73 11.14 -21.54
CA MET A 165 6.14 11.12 -22.88
C MET A 165 5.40 12.43 -23.20
N VAL A 166 4.60 12.94 -22.26
CA VAL A 166 3.87 14.20 -22.43
C VAL A 166 4.82 15.37 -22.65
N VAL A 167 5.85 15.51 -21.80
CA VAL A 167 6.81 16.61 -21.90
C VAL A 167 7.59 16.53 -23.20
N SER A 168 8.04 15.33 -23.60
CA SER A 168 8.72 15.11 -24.88
C SER A 168 7.89 15.58 -26.06
N GLN A 169 6.62 15.17 -26.12
CA GLN A 169 5.74 15.49 -27.24
C GLN A 169 5.36 16.97 -27.30
N LEU A 170 5.04 17.59 -26.17
CA LEU A 170 4.63 19.00 -26.13
C LEU A 170 5.80 19.98 -26.32
N MET A 171 7.01 19.61 -25.89
CA MET A 171 8.19 20.47 -25.96
C MET A 171 9.10 20.16 -27.16
N GLY A 172 8.80 19.12 -27.94
CA GLY A 172 9.66 18.67 -29.03
C GLY A 172 11.02 18.16 -28.55
N ALA A 173 11.10 17.65 -27.33
CA ALA A 173 12.34 17.10 -26.79
C ALA A 173 12.50 15.65 -27.24
N ASP A 174 13.52 15.35 -28.05
CA ASP A 174 13.85 13.98 -28.47
C ASP A 174 14.29 13.16 -27.26
N ILE A 175 13.41 12.25 -26.82
CA ILE A 175 13.76 11.25 -25.82
C ILE A 175 14.08 9.96 -26.58
N GLN A 176 15.35 9.58 -26.58
CA GLN A 176 15.79 8.30 -27.13
C GLN A 176 14.93 7.18 -26.53
N ARG A 177 14.21 6.47 -27.39
CA ARG A 177 13.44 5.29 -26.98
C ARG A 177 14.47 4.19 -26.71
N GLU A 178 14.65 3.82 -25.44
CA GLU A 178 15.28 2.54 -25.11
C GLU A 178 14.36 1.43 -25.65
N GLU A 179 14.63 0.99 -26.87
CA GLU A 179 14.11 -0.27 -27.39
C GLU A 179 14.75 -1.40 -26.57
N ARG A 180 13.95 -2.03 -25.72
CA ARG A 180 14.26 -3.32 -25.09
C ARG A 180 13.40 -4.41 -25.71
#